data_AF-A0A178DR13-F1
#
_entry.id   AF-A0A178DR13-F1
#
_cell.length_a   1.000
_cell.length_b   1.000
_cell.length_c   1.000
_cell.angle_alpha   90.00
_cell.angle_beta   90.00
_cell.angle_gamma   90.00
#
_symmetry.space_group_name_H-M   'P 1'
#
loop_
_entity.id
_entity.type
_entity.pdbx_description
1 polymer ?
#
loop_
_entity_poly.entity_id
_entity_poly.type
_entity_poly.pdbx_seq_one_letter_code
_entity_poly.pdbx_strand_id
1 'polypeptide(L)'
;MFEHFALRHIPPLLLASIWTVGGLMSFTHGPEEAILTYGLSSKIASSQSAWPLIKIEGSRVTTIGLAIWGIYLGGHLEAMDTLLACIGWMAVIDGVVCAKDGAPGAARMRATYQGVVAAWGLLGMTSGKYF
;
A
#
# COMPACT_ATOMS: atom_id res chain seq x y z
N MET A 1 15.36 -20.13 -4.98
CA MET A 1 14.71 -18.94 -4.38
C MET A 1 15.72 -17.83 -4.06
N PHE A 2 16.86 -18.14 -3.41
CA PHE A 2 17.87 -17.14 -3.02
C PHE A 2 18.89 -16.75 -4.10
N GLU A 3 19.03 -17.50 -5.20
CA GLU A 3 19.95 -17.13 -6.30
C GLU A 3 19.51 -15.85 -7.05
N HIS A 4 18.24 -15.46 -6.95
CA HIS A 4 17.68 -14.24 -7.56
C HIS A 4 17.49 -13.10 -6.58
N PHE A 5 17.87 -13.27 -5.32
CA PHE A 5 17.66 -12.24 -4.32
C PHE A 5 18.77 -11.19 -4.36
N ALA A 6 18.38 -9.91 -4.45
CA ALA A 6 19.26 -8.78 -4.26
C ALA A 6 18.74 -7.91 -3.12
N LEU A 7 19.62 -7.16 -2.45
CA LEU A 7 19.23 -6.30 -1.31
C LEU A 7 18.14 -5.29 -1.68
N ARG A 8 18.11 -4.83 -2.94
CA ARG A 8 17.08 -3.93 -3.48
C ARG A 8 15.68 -4.55 -3.54
N HIS A 9 15.54 -5.85 -3.33
CA HIS A 9 14.24 -6.54 -3.25
C HIS A 9 13.62 -6.48 -1.85
N ILE A 10 14.40 -6.12 -0.82
CA ILE A 10 13.88 -6.07 0.56
C ILE A 10 12.73 -5.08 0.71
N PRO A 11 12.84 -3.80 0.26
CA PRO A 11 11.75 -2.84 0.43
C PRO A 11 10.41 -3.27 -0.18
N PRO A 12 10.33 -3.71 -1.45
CA PRO A 12 9.05 -4.11 -2.02
C PRO A 12 8.49 -5.40 -1.41
N LEU A 13 9.34 -6.35 -0.96
CA LEU A 13 8.86 -7.57 -0.30
C LEU A 13 8.35 -7.32 1.12
N LEU A 14 9.00 -6.42 1.85
CA LEU A 14 8.49 -5.96 3.15
C LEU A 14 7.14 -5.27 2.97
N LEU A 15 7.03 -4.38 1.98
CA LEU A 15 5.77 -3.72 1.62
C LEU A 15 4.68 -4.72 1.24
N ALA A 16 5.00 -5.72 0.41
CA ALA A 16 4.08 -6.78 0.01
C ALA A 16 3.50 -7.51 1.23
N SER A 17 4.36 -7.82 2.20
CA SER A 17 3.96 -8.50 3.45
C SER A 17 3.06 -7.61 4.29
N ILE A 18 3.44 -6.34 4.47
CA ILE A 18 2.66 -5.35 5.22
C ILE A 18 1.27 -5.18 4.60
N TRP A 19 1.16 -5.07 3.27
CA TRP A 19 -0.14 -4.91 2.62
C TRP A 19 -0.98 -6.18 2.59
N THR A 20 -0.35 -7.34 2.44
CA THR A 20 -1.08 -8.62 2.49
C THR A 20 -1.78 -8.79 3.83
N VAL A 21 -1.03 -8.60 4.93
CA VAL A 21 -1.56 -8.78 6.30
C VAL A 21 -2.38 -7.56 6.74
N GLY A 22 -1.89 -6.36 6.48
CA GLY A 22 -2.53 -5.10 6.87
C GLY A 22 -3.89 -4.89 6.20
N GLY A 23 -4.07 -5.32 4.96
CA GLY A 23 -5.38 -5.28 4.28
C GLY A 23 -6.45 -6.15 4.96
N LEU A 24 -6.05 -7.12 5.78
CA LEU A 24 -6.97 -7.96 6.55
C LEU A 24 -7.39 -7.32 7.89
N MET A 25 -6.87 -6.14 8.24
CA MET A 25 -7.15 -5.50 9.53
C MET A 25 -8.64 -5.28 9.78
N SER A 26 -9.41 -4.92 8.74
CA SER A 26 -10.87 -4.72 8.83
C SER A 26 -11.65 -5.99 9.21
N PHE A 27 -11.03 -7.16 9.06
CA PHE A 27 -11.60 -8.46 9.43
C PHE A 27 -11.06 -8.98 10.75
N THR A 28 -9.79 -8.71 11.07
CA THR A 28 -9.11 -9.24 12.25
C THR A 28 -9.27 -8.37 13.50
N HIS A 29 -9.20 -7.05 13.35
CA HIS A 29 -9.29 -6.08 14.45
C HIS A 29 -10.61 -5.30 14.42
N GLY A 30 -11.23 -5.23 13.24
CA GLY A 30 -12.54 -4.62 13.02
C GLY A 30 -12.46 -3.41 12.09
N PRO A 31 -13.59 -3.03 11.47
CA PRO A 31 -13.62 -1.98 10.46
C PRO A 31 -13.34 -0.58 11.02
N GLU A 32 -13.77 -0.29 12.25
CA GLU A 32 -13.52 1.01 12.88
C GLU A 32 -12.02 1.24 13.12
N GLU A 33 -11.33 0.26 13.72
CA GLU A 33 -9.89 0.32 13.95
C GLU A 33 -9.10 0.38 12.63
N ALA A 34 -9.56 -0.33 11.59
CA ALA A 34 -8.96 -0.24 10.26
C ALA A 34 -9.10 1.16 9.65
N ILE A 35 -10.24 1.83 9.80
CA ILE A 35 -10.46 3.21 9.32
C ILE A 35 -9.55 4.20 10.08
N LEU A 36 -9.41 4.04 11.40
CA LEU A 36 -8.50 4.86 12.20
C LEU A 36 -7.04 4.66 11.79
N THR A 37 -6.62 3.40 11.63
CA THR A 37 -5.26 3.05 11.22
C THR A 37 -4.95 3.53 9.81
N TYR A 38 -5.95 3.51 8.92
CA TYR A 38 -5.83 4.11 7.61
C TYR A 38 -5.56 5.63 7.71
N GLY A 39 -6.03 6.30 8.76
CA GLY A 39 -5.77 7.70 9.05
C GLY A 39 -6.97 8.63 8.86
N LEU A 40 -8.18 8.07 8.75
CA LEU A 40 -9.42 8.85 8.72
C LEU A 40 -9.85 9.26 10.12
N SER A 41 -10.63 10.34 10.21
CA SER A 41 -11.11 10.86 11.49
C SER A 41 -12.03 9.88 12.24
N SER A 42 -12.07 10.00 13.58
CA SER A 42 -12.95 9.19 14.44
C SER A 42 -14.44 9.33 14.09
N LYS A 43 -14.84 10.50 13.55
CA LYS A 43 -16.19 10.73 13.03
C LYS A 43 -16.55 9.78 11.89
N ILE A 44 -15.60 9.45 11.02
CA ILE A 44 -15.81 8.51 9.91
C ILE A 44 -15.67 7.08 10.41
N ALA A 45 -14.70 6.80 11.28
CA ALA A 45 -14.47 5.46 11.81
C ALA A 45 -15.68 4.88 12.56
N SER A 46 -16.36 5.70 13.35
CA SER A 46 -17.59 5.33 14.08
C SER A 46 -18.82 5.20 13.18
N SER A 47 -18.74 5.58 11.90
CA SER A 47 -19.83 5.46 10.95
C SER A 47 -19.94 4.02 10.40
N GLN A 48 -20.94 3.27 10.84
CA GLN A 48 -21.17 1.91 10.36
C GLN A 48 -21.40 1.81 8.84
N SER A 49 -21.90 2.88 8.21
CA SER A 49 -22.02 2.92 6.74
C SER A 49 -20.68 2.92 6.01
N ALA A 50 -19.57 3.32 6.65
CA ALA A 50 -18.23 3.27 6.08
C ALA A 50 -17.58 1.86 6.19
N TRP A 51 -18.08 1.02 7.09
CA TRP A 51 -17.46 -0.27 7.42
C TRP A 51 -17.44 -1.29 6.27
N PRO A 52 -18.48 -1.41 5.41
CA PRO A 52 -18.39 -2.26 4.23
C PRO A 52 -17.33 -1.76 3.23
N LEU A 53 -17.18 -0.44 3.09
CA LEU A 53 -16.21 0.16 2.16
C LEU A 53 -14.76 -0.11 2.58
N ILE A 54 -14.43 0.02 3.88
CA ILE A 54 -13.07 -0.28 4.34
C ILE A 54 -12.74 -1.77 4.19
N LYS A 55 -13.72 -2.68 4.30
CA LYS A 55 -13.49 -4.11 4.03
C LYS A 55 -13.19 -4.39 2.57
N ILE A 56 -13.87 -3.69 1.66
CA ILE A 56 -13.60 -3.77 0.21
C ILE A 56 -12.24 -3.14 -0.12
N GLU A 57 -11.89 -2.03 0.52
CA GLU A 57 -10.58 -1.39 0.35
C GLU A 57 -9.46 -2.31 0.85
N GLY A 58 -9.59 -2.85 2.06
CA GLY A 58 -8.63 -3.79 2.64
C GLY A 58 -8.39 -5.02 1.78
N SER A 59 -9.43 -5.57 1.15
CA SER A 59 -9.27 -6.70 0.20
C SER A 59 -8.47 -6.33 -1.05
N ARG A 60 -8.60 -5.09 -1.54
CA ARG A 60 -7.78 -4.58 -2.65
C ARG A 60 -6.33 -4.40 -2.24
N VAL A 61 -6.07 -3.88 -1.04
CA VAL A 61 -4.71 -3.75 -0.48
C VAL A 61 -4.06 -5.13 -0.32
N THR A 62 -4.77 -6.11 0.23
CA THR A 62 -4.29 -7.50 0.31
C THR A 62 -3.99 -8.06 -1.08
N THR A 63 -4.86 -7.80 -2.06
CA THR A 63 -4.67 -8.24 -3.45
C THR A 63 -3.39 -7.64 -4.07
N ILE A 64 -3.10 -6.37 -3.82
CA ILE A 64 -1.85 -5.73 -4.27
C ILE A 64 -0.64 -6.40 -3.61
N GLY A 65 -0.69 -6.67 -2.30
CA GLY A 65 0.37 -7.39 -1.59
C GLY A 65 0.63 -8.78 -2.18
N LEU A 66 -0.42 -9.54 -2.45
CA LEU A 66 -0.34 -10.85 -3.12
C LEU A 66 0.20 -10.73 -4.55
N ALA A 67 -0.19 -9.70 -5.29
CA ALA A 67 0.30 -9.46 -6.64
C ALA A 67 1.82 -9.18 -6.65
N ILE A 68 2.32 -8.37 -5.70
CA ILE A 68 3.77 -8.11 -5.55
C ILE A 68 4.51 -9.44 -5.28
N TRP A 69 4.01 -10.28 -4.36
CA TRP A 69 4.59 -11.60 -4.11
C TRP A 69 4.56 -12.51 -5.34
N GLY A 70 3.42 -12.58 -6.06
CA GLY A 70 3.29 -13.40 -7.26
C GLY A 70 4.23 -12.95 -8.38
N ILE A 71 4.33 -11.65 -8.62
CA ILE A 71 5.25 -11.04 -9.60
C ILE A 71 6.71 -11.36 -9.22
N TYR A 72 7.06 -11.26 -7.93
CA TYR A 72 8.41 -11.57 -7.45
C TYR A 72 8.77 -13.04 -7.66
N LEU A 73 7.89 -13.95 -7.24
CA LEU A 73 8.10 -15.39 -7.36
C LEU A 73 8.15 -15.85 -8.83
N GLY A 74 7.48 -15.13 -9.72
CA GLY A 74 7.58 -15.30 -11.18
C GLY A 74 8.81 -14.65 -11.82
N GLY A 75 9.64 -13.92 -11.06
CA GLY A 75 10.85 -13.25 -11.58
C GLY A 75 10.59 -12.00 -12.42
N HIS A 76 9.37 -11.43 -12.39
CA HIS A 76 8.96 -10.32 -13.24
C HIS A 76 9.28 -8.94 -12.60
N LEU A 77 10.55 -8.66 -12.32
CA LEU A 77 10.96 -7.48 -11.54
C LEU A 77 10.59 -6.12 -12.18
N GLU A 78 10.61 -6.00 -13.52
CA GLU A 78 10.17 -4.77 -14.19
C GLU A 78 8.65 -4.54 -14.04
N ALA A 79 7.86 -5.61 -14.03
CA ALA A 79 6.43 -5.52 -13.77
C ALA A 79 6.16 -5.12 -12.31
N MET A 80 7.02 -5.54 -11.38
CA MET A 80 6.96 -5.06 -9.99
C MET A 80 7.19 -3.55 -9.93
N ASP A 81 8.26 -3.05 -10.55
CA ASP A 81 8.53 -1.61 -10.59
C ASP A 81 7.38 -0.82 -11.23
N THR A 82 6.77 -1.35 -12.29
CA THR A 82 5.59 -0.74 -12.92
C THR A 82 4.40 -0.67 -11.96
N LEU A 83 4.11 -1.77 -11.25
CA LEU A 83 3.05 -1.80 -10.24
C LEU A 83 3.33 -0.80 -9.11
N LEU A 84 4.57 -0.76 -8.60
CA LEU A 84 5.02 0.19 -7.58
C LEU A 84 4.84 1.64 -8.04
N ALA A 85 5.18 1.96 -9.29
CA ALA A 85 4.94 3.29 -9.85
C ALA A 85 3.45 3.66 -9.87
N CYS A 86 2.56 2.71 -10.20
CA CYS A 86 1.11 2.95 -10.22
C CYS A 86 0.52 3.29 -8.83
N ILE A 87 1.16 2.88 -7.72
CA ILE A 87 0.76 3.32 -6.37
C ILE A 87 0.86 4.84 -6.19
N GLY A 88 1.59 5.56 -7.07
CA GLY A 88 1.58 7.01 -7.09
C GLY A 88 0.17 7.61 -7.20
N TRP A 89 -0.76 6.94 -7.90
CA TRP A 89 -2.16 7.37 -7.93
C TRP A 89 -2.85 7.23 -6.57
N MET A 90 -2.58 6.15 -5.83
CA MET A 90 -3.07 5.99 -4.45
C MET A 90 -2.51 7.10 -3.55
N ALA A 91 -1.23 7.45 -3.69
CA ALA A 91 -0.62 8.55 -2.94
C ALA A 91 -1.38 9.88 -3.11
N VAL A 92 -1.78 10.19 -4.35
CA VAL A 92 -2.54 11.40 -4.68
C VAL A 92 -3.92 11.36 -4.04
N ILE A 93 -4.67 10.28 -4.25
CA ILE A 93 -6.04 10.17 -3.72
C ILE A 93 -6.07 10.16 -2.20
N ASP A 94 -5.19 9.39 -1.57
CA ASP A 94 -5.07 9.32 -0.12
C ASP A 94 -4.70 10.69 0.47
N GLY A 95 -3.80 11.43 -0.19
CA GLY A 95 -3.43 12.79 0.19
C GLY A 95 -4.63 13.75 0.15
N VAL A 96 -5.40 13.72 -0.95
CA VAL A 96 -6.59 14.57 -1.13
C VAL A 96 -7.69 14.24 -0.10
N VAL A 97 -8.00 12.96 0.08
CA VAL A 97 -9.06 12.52 1.00
C VAL A 97 -8.65 12.81 2.44
N CYS A 98 -7.45 12.41 2.86
CA CYS A 98 -7.00 12.63 4.24
C CYS A 98 -6.75 14.11 4.55
N ALA A 99 -6.55 14.99 3.56
CA ALA A 99 -6.46 16.43 3.81
C ALA A 99 -7.80 17.02 4.26
N LYS A 100 -8.91 16.44 3.81
CA LYS A 100 -10.26 16.87 4.15
C LYS A 100 -10.84 16.12 5.34
N ASP A 101 -10.68 14.81 5.34
CA ASP A 101 -11.44 13.87 6.17
C ASP A 101 -10.53 13.06 7.15
N GLY A 102 -9.23 13.30 7.09
CA GLY A 102 -8.21 12.61 7.86
C GLY A 102 -7.94 13.20 9.25
N ALA A 103 -7.24 12.42 10.07
CA ALA A 103 -6.66 12.91 11.31
C ALA A 103 -5.50 13.90 11.01
N PRO A 104 -5.16 14.81 11.94
CA PRO A 104 -4.04 15.74 11.76
C PRO A 104 -2.74 15.01 11.38
N GLY A 105 -2.15 15.39 10.25
CA GLY A 105 -0.91 14.80 9.74
C GLY A 105 -1.07 13.53 8.88
N ALA A 106 -2.26 12.92 8.84
CA ALA A 106 -2.51 11.71 8.05
C ALA A 106 -2.26 11.94 6.55
N ALA A 107 -2.75 13.06 5.99
CA ALA A 107 -2.58 13.39 4.58
C ALA A 107 -1.10 13.41 4.16
N ARG A 108 -0.27 14.12 4.95
CA ARG A 108 1.16 14.22 4.69
C ARG A 108 1.83 12.85 4.82
N MET A 109 1.51 12.09 5.86
CA MET A 109 2.07 10.75 6.04
C MET A 109 1.75 9.86 4.84
N ARG A 110 0.48 9.79 4.43
CA ARG A 110 0.01 8.93 3.35
C ARG A 110 0.58 9.29 1.99
N ALA A 111 0.61 10.59 1.67
CA ALA A 111 1.19 11.07 0.43
C ALA A 111 2.70 10.77 0.38
N THR A 112 3.42 10.98 1.48
CA THR A 112 4.88 10.80 1.52
C THR A 112 5.27 9.32 1.37
N TYR A 113 4.74 8.40 2.18
CA TYR A 113 5.21 7.02 2.14
C TYR A 113 4.89 6.36 0.78
N GLN A 114 3.68 6.61 0.25
CA GLN A 114 3.29 6.08 -1.06
C GLN A 114 4.03 6.76 -2.20
N GLY A 115 4.34 8.06 -2.06
CA GLY A 115 5.19 8.78 -3.00
C GLY A 115 6.60 8.19 -3.09
N VAL A 116 7.19 7.80 -1.95
CA VAL A 116 8.49 7.10 -1.93
C VAL A 116 8.40 5.75 -2.64
N VAL A 117 7.34 4.97 -2.39
CA VAL A 117 7.10 3.69 -3.08
C VAL A 117 6.94 3.89 -4.59
N ALA A 118 6.18 4.91 -5.01
CA ALA A 118 5.97 5.23 -6.41
C ALA A 118 7.27 5.65 -7.10
N ALA A 119 8.07 6.50 -6.44
CA ALA A 119 9.38 6.90 -6.93
C ALA A 119 10.33 5.70 -7.06
N TRP A 120 10.30 4.76 -6.11
CA TRP A 120 11.07 3.52 -6.18
C TRP A 120 10.77 2.71 -7.45
N GLY A 121 9.48 2.56 -7.76
CA GLY A 121 9.04 1.89 -8.99
C GLY A 121 9.40 2.65 -10.26
N LEU A 122 9.17 3.97 -10.31
CA LEU A 122 9.51 4.80 -11.47
C LEU A 122 11.00 4.78 -11.80
N LEU A 123 11.85 4.72 -10.77
CA LEU A 123 13.30 4.65 -10.91
C LEU A 123 13.81 3.22 -11.17
N GLY A 124 12.93 2.24 -11.38
CA GLY A 124 13.32 0.86 -11.71
C GLY A 124 14.22 0.22 -10.64
N MET A 125 14.07 0.61 -9.37
CA MET A 125 15.02 0.27 -8.31
C MET A 125 14.98 -1.22 -7.97
N THR A 126 13.87 -1.92 -8.22
CA THR A 126 13.74 -3.35 -7.93
C THR A 126 14.42 -4.18 -9.01
N SER A 127 14.10 -3.91 -10.28
CA SER A 127 14.68 -4.58 -11.44
C SER A 127 16.15 -4.21 -11.65
N GLY A 128 16.57 -3.01 -11.23
CA GLY A 128 17.88 -2.46 -11.57
C GLY A 128 17.99 -1.97 -13.00
N LYS A 129 16.86 -1.66 -13.66
CA LYS A 129 16.82 -1.34 -15.09
C LYS A 129 17.79 -0.20 -15.50
N TYR A 130 18.07 0.72 -14.58
CA TYR A 130 18.90 1.89 -14.84
C TYR A 130 20.25 1.87 -14.09
N PHE A 131 20.63 0.73 -13.46
CA PHE A 131 21.83 0.60 -12.63
C PHE A 131 22.61 -0.70 -12.89
#